data_AF-A0A3D3S9Z4-F1
#
_entry.id   AF-A0A3D3S9Z4-F1
#
_cell.length_a   1.000
_cell.length_b   1.000
_cell.length_c   1.000
_cell.angle_alpha   90.00
_cell.angle_beta   90.00
_cell.angle_gamma   90.00
#
_symmetry.space_group_name_H-M   'P 1'
#
loop_
_entity.id
_entity.type
_entity.pdbx_description
1 polymer ?
#
loop_
_entity_poly.entity_id
_entity_poly.type
_entity_poly.pdbx_seq_one_letter_code
_entity_poly.pdbx_strand_id
1 'polypeptide(L)' 'PGWNERIDTCLSWDGLPLRAREYVQFIEAFTETTVSIISVGSDRQQTIVKESPWIRS' A
#
# COMPACT_ATOMS: atom_id res chain seq x y z
N PRO A 1 -5.25 -8.50 14.72
CA PRO A 1 -4.57 -7.30 15.27
C PRO A 1 -4.39 -6.26 14.16
N GLY A 2 -4.67 -4.98 14.44
CA GLY A 2 -4.43 -3.87 13.51
C GLY A 2 -3.07 -3.20 13.75
N TRP A 3 -2.94 -1.96 13.26
CA TRP A 3 -1.82 -1.06 13.56
C TRP A 3 -2.38 0.24 14.16
N ASN A 4 -1.62 0.84 15.09
CA ASN A 4 -1.97 2.13 15.71
C ASN A 4 -1.05 3.27 15.22
N GLU A 5 -0.05 2.93 14.40
CA GLU A 5 0.89 3.88 13.83
C GLU A 5 0.21 4.68 12.72
N ARG A 6 0.51 5.98 12.68
CA ARG A 6 0.11 6.85 11.58
C ARG A 6 0.90 6.47 10.31
N ILE A 7 0.19 6.41 9.19
CA ILE A 7 0.77 6.02 7.89
C ILE A 7 0.74 7.12 6.84
N ASP A 8 0.28 8.32 7.20
CA ASP A 8 0.13 9.45 6.28
C ASP A 8 1.47 10.00 5.78
N THR A 9 2.58 9.63 6.43
CA THR A 9 3.95 9.95 6.01
C THR A 9 4.65 8.79 5.30
N CYS A 10 3.99 7.62 5.17
CA CYS A 10 4.56 6.45 4.50
C CYS A 10 4.49 6.65 2.98
N LEU A 11 5.62 6.99 2.37
CA LEU A 11 5.71 7.21 0.90
C LEU A 11 6.26 5.99 0.14
N SER A 12 6.51 4.89 0.85
CA SER A 12 6.96 3.63 0.27
C SER A 12 6.27 2.43 0.93
N TRP A 13 6.21 1.32 0.22
CA TRP A 13 5.64 0.07 0.73
C TRP A 13 6.33 -0.36 2.03
N ASP A 14 7.66 -0.36 2.06
CA ASP A 14 8.43 -0.78 3.25
C ASP A 14 8.35 0.20 4.41
N GLY A 15 7.88 1.43 4.17
CA GLY A 15 7.57 2.39 5.21
C GLY A 15 6.28 2.07 5.98
N LEU A 16 5.42 1.18 5.45
CA LEU A 16 4.19 0.81 6.12
C LEU A 16 4.44 -0.16 7.29
N PRO A 17 3.63 -0.06 8.36
CA PRO A 17 3.61 -1.05 9.44
C PRO A 17 3.50 -2.47 8.90
N LEU A 18 4.19 -3.43 9.54
CA LEU A 18 4.15 -4.83 9.12
C LEU A 18 2.72 -5.35 8.99
N ARG A 19 1.86 -5.04 9.98
CA ARG A 19 0.45 -5.46 9.97
C ARG A 19 -0.36 -4.85 8.83
N ALA A 20 -0.02 -3.63 8.41
CA ALA A 20 -0.67 -2.99 7.26
C ALA A 20 -0.28 -3.68 5.95
N ARG A 21 1.01 -4.03 5.80
CA ARG A 21 1.50 -4.78 4.65
C ARG A 21 0.88 -6.18 4.57
N GLU A 22 0.84 -6.90 5.69
CA GLU A 22 0.19 -8.21 5.79
C GLU A 22 -1.29 -8.15 5.41
N TYR A 23 -2.00 -7.09 5.81
CA TYR A 23 -3.40 -6.90 5.45
C TYR A 23 -3.60 -6.69 3.95
N VAL A 24 -2.77 -5.86 3.31
CA VAL A 24 -2.82 -5.66 1.86
C VAL A 24 -2.46 -6.96 1.12
N GLN A 25 -1.45 -7.69 1.57
CA GLN A 25 -1.07 -8.99 0.98
C GLN A 25 -2.19 -10.03 1.11
N PHE A 26 -2.90 -10.04 2.22
CA PHE A 26 -4.08 -10.89 2.38
C PHE A 26 -5.16 -10.57 1.36
N ILE A 27 -5.44 -9.28 1.13
CA ILE A 27 -6.39 -8.85 0.09
C ILE A 27 -5.91 -9.31 -1.29
N GLU A 28 -4.65 -9.08 -1.64
CA GLU A 28 -4.06 -9.50 -2.93
C GLU A 28 -4.21 -11.02 -3.14
N ALA A 29 -3.92 -11.82 -2.11
CA ALA A 29 -4.05 -13.27 -2.18
C ALA A 29 -5.51 -13.72 -2.26
N PHE A 30 -6.41 -13.06 -1.55
CA PHE A 30 -7.83 -13.40 -1.53
C PHE A 30 -8.55 -13.04 -2.84
N THR A 31 -8.16 -11.94 -3.48
CA THR A 31 -8.75 -11.46 -4.74
C THR A 31 -7.98 -11.95 -5.98
N GLU A 32 -6.87 -12.66 -5.77
CA GLU A 32 -5.93 -13.06 -6.83
C GLU A 32 -5.49 -11.88 -7.71
N THR A 33 -5.44 -10.67 -7.13
CA THR A 33 -5.22 -9.42 -7.86
C THR A 33 -4.24 -8.53 -7.11
N THR A 34 -3.14 -8.15 -7.77
CA THR A 34 -2.12 -7.26 -7.21
C THR A 34 -2.66 -5.84 -6.98
N VAL A 35 -2.30 -5.26 -5.84
CA VAL A 35 -2.55 -3.85 -5.51
C VAL A 35 -1.37 -3.02 -6.01
N SER A 36 -1.58 -2.26 -7.09
CA SER A 36 -0.52 -1.44 -7.69
C SER A 36 -0.33 -0.08 -7.03
N ILE A 37 -1.38 0.48 -6.40
CA ILE A 37 -1.39 1.84 -5.82
C ILE A 37 -2.08 1.82 -4.46
N ILE A 38 -1.49 2.51 -3.48
CA ILE A 38 -2.03 2.66 -2.13
C ILE A 38 -2.04 4.15 -1.76
N SER A 39 -3.23 4.73 -1.55
CA SER A 39 -3.36 6.10 -1.04
C SER A 39 -3.38 6.07 0.49
N VAL A 40 -2.50 6.86 1.12
CA VAL A 40 -2.34 6.94 2.58
C VAL A 40 -2.78 8.28 3.16
N GLY A 41 -3.24 9.20 2.31
CA GLY A 41 -3.71 10.53 2.72
C GLY A 41 -4.31 11.32 1.56
N SER A 42 -4.74 12.54 1.86
CA SER A 42 -5.44 13.41 0.91
C SER A 42 -4.52 14.14 -0.07
N ASP A 43 -3.25 14.34 0.27
CA ASP A 43 -2.28 14.96 -0.63
C ASP A 43 -1.91 14.00 -1.77
N ARG A 44 -1.69 14.54 -2.96
CA ARG A 44 -1.21 13.78 -4.12
C ARG A 44 0.09 13.02 -3.82
N GLN A 45 0.98 13.59 -3.00
CA GLN A 45 2.23 12.94 -2.62
C GLN A 45 2.02 11.77 -1.66
N GLN A 46 0.88 11.70 -0.96
CA GLN A 46 0.53 10.62 -0.02
C GLN A 46 -0.03 9.40 -0.76
N THR A 47 0.71 8.96 -1.77
CA THR A 47 0.36 7.81 -2.62
C THR A 47 1.60 6.96 -2.86
N ILE A 48 1.54 5.70 -2.45
CA ILE A 48 2.56 4.69 -2.74
C ILE A 48 2.22 4.03 -4.07
N VAL A 49 3.17 4.04 -5.00
CA VAL A 49 3.08 3.33 -6.28
C VAL A 49 3.98 2.09 -6.20
N LYS A 50 3.38 0.90 -6.02
CA LYS A 50 4.08 -0.39 -5.93
C LYS A 50 4.41 -0.93 -7.33
N GLU A 51 3.52 -0.69 -8.29
CA GLU A 51 3.68 -1.02 -9.70
C GLU A 51 3.08 0.11 -10.55
N SER A 52 3.78 0.52 -11.61
CA SER A 52 3.27 1.58 -12.49
C SER A 52 2.14 1.04 -13.37
N PRO A 53 0.95 1.67 -13.39
CA PRO A 53 -0.11 1.26 -14.30
C PRO A 53 0.21 1.56 -15.77
N TRP A 54 1.23 2.40 -16.02
CA TRP A 54 1.60 2.86 -17.37
C TRP A 54 2.70 2.03 -18.01
N ILE A 55 3.42 1.24 -17.21
CA ILE A 55 4.51 0.37 -17.67
C ILE A 55 4.18 -1.02 -17.13
N ARG A 56 3.39 -1.78 -17.90
CA ARG A 56 3.23 -3.22 -17.65
C ARG A 56 4.33 -3.95 -18.42
N SER A 57 5.21 -4.62 -17.69
CA SER A 57 6.16 -5.60 -18.21
C SER A 57 5.46 -6.92 -18.55
#